data_AF-A0A935LWE4-F1
#
_entry.id   AF-A0A935LWE4-F1
#
_cell.length_a   1.000
_cell.length_b   1.000
_cell.length_c   1.000
_cell.angle_alpha   90.00
_cell.angle_beta   90.00
_cell.angle_gamma   90.00
#
_symmetry.space_group_name_H-M   'P 1'
#
loop_
_entity.id
_entity.type
_entity.pdbx_description
1 polymer ?
#
loop_
_entity_poly.entity_id
_entity_poly.type
_entity_poly.pdbx_seq_one_letter_code
_entity_poly.pdbx_strand_id
1 'polypeptide(L)'
;MKTQQEQTDCRWFITIHFVKDNFAVSISIAPPKITSISPLSGNVGSLVSIIGSGFNTTPSLNTVYFGSVKATVTSASYTNLIAAVPVSSNYQKISVTNMAFNLTGYSNLPFNITFPVAANLTLMQVLHI
;
A
#
# COMPACT_ATOMS: atom_id res chain seq x y z
N MET A 1 -25.82 71.75 16.49
CA MET A 1 -25.68 70.43 17.15
C MET A 1 -26.26 69.40 16.18
N LYS A 2 -25.42 68.49 15.69
CA LYS A 2 -25.82 67.45 14.74
C LYS A 2 -26.51 66.32 15.50
N THR A 3 -27.72 65.94 15.10
CA THR A 3 -28.27 64.63 15.47
C THR A 3 -29.32 64.15 14.46
N GLN A 4 -28.85 63.26 13.58
CA GLN A 4 -29.51 62.11 12.95
C GLN A 4 -30.74 62.33 12.04
N GLN A 5 -30.48 62.31 10.74
CA GLN A 5 -31.37 61.76 9.73
C GLN A 5 -30.51 60.89 8.80
N GLU A 6 -30.79 59.60 8.71
CA GLU A 6 -31.17 59.00 7.43
C GLU A 6 -31.71 57.57 7.62
N GLN A 7 -33.01 57.46 7.38
CA GLN A 7 -33.65 56.22 7.01
C GLN A 7 -33.41 56.01 5.51
N THR A 8 -32.30 55.35 5.20
CA THR A 8 -31.98 54.66 3.94
C THR A 8 -31.44 53.32 4.43
N ASP A 9 -32.05 52.18 4.15
CA ASP A 9 -32.15 51.68 2.80
C ASP A 9 -33.10 50.46 2.81
N CYS A 10 -34.27 50.60 2.18
CA CYS A 10 -35.10 49.46 1.78
C CYS A 10 -34.56 48.86 0.48
N ARG A 11 -33.27 48.49 0.46
CA ARG A 11 -32.72 47.62 -0.58
C ARG A 11 -32.44 46.27 0.04
N TRP A 12 -33.25 45.32 -0.40
CA TRP A 12 -33.05 43.87 -0.34
C TRP A 12 -31.65 43.45 0.12
N PHE A 13 -31.57 43.05 1.40
CA PHE A 13 -30.49 42.24 1.94
C PHE A 13 -30.44 40.91 1.19
N ILE A 14 -29.73 40.84 0.07
CA ILE A 14 -28.95 39.65 -0.28
C ILE A 14 -27.53 40.15 -0.52
N THR A 15 -26.82 40.44 0.56
CA THR A 15 -25.41 40.09 0.56
C THR A 15 -25.42 38.58 0.41
N ILE A 16 -25.05 38.08 -0.76
CA ILE A 16 -24.60 36.71 -0.88
C ILE A 16 -23.40 36.68 0.07
N HIS A 17 -23.61 36.27 1.31
CA HIS A 17 -22.54 35.73 2.10
C HIS A 17 -22.18 34.47 1.32
N PHE A 18 -21.30 34.62 0.32
CA PHE A 18 -20.34 33.58 0.02
C PHE A 18 -19.75 33.27 1.38
N VAL A 19 -20.28 32.24 2.02
CA VAL A 19 -19.53 31.51 3.03
C VAL A 19 -18.24 31.16 2.30
N LYS A 20 -17.20 31.97 2.52
CA LYS A 20 -15.80 31.62 2.27
C LYS A 20 -15.37 30.60 3.34
N ASP A 21 -16.29 29.73 3.75
CA ASP A 21 -16.00 28.63 4.59
C ASP A 21 -15.40 27.62 3.62
N ASN A 22 -14.08 27.74 3.45
CA ASN A 22 -13.25 26.66 2.95
C ASN A 22 -13.60 25.45 3.80
N PHE A 23 -14.56 24.66 3.34
CA PHE A 23 -15.01 23.46 4.01
C PHE A 23 -13.91 22.42 3.83
N ALA A 24 -12.92 22.49 4.71
CA ALA A 24 -11.84 21.53 4.77
C ALA A 24 -12.43 20.21 5.29
N VAL A 25 -12.74 19.30 4.37
CA VAL A 25 -13.08 17.92 4.71
C VAL A 25 -11.77 17.23 5.11
N SER A 26 -11.55 17.08 6.41
CA SER A 26 -10.41 16.33 6.94
C SER A 26 -10.65 14.83 6.79
N ILE A 27 -10.21 14.24 5.67
CA ILE A 27 -10.27 12.79 5.45
C ILE A 27 -9.04 12.15 6.11
N SER A 28 -9.26 11.32 7.14
CA SER A 28 -8.20 10.53 7.78
C SER A 28 -8.06 9.19 7.07
N ILE A 29 -6.97 9.02 6.32
CA ILE A 29 -6.60 7.77 5.64
C ILE A 29 -5.54 7.04 6.45
N ALA A 30 -5.84 5.81 6.88
CA ALA A 30 -4.87 4.97 7.57
C ALA A 30 -3.93 4.27 6.57
N PRO A 31 -2.66 4.06 6.93
CA PRO A 31 -1.77 3.25 6.11
C PRO A 31 -2.26 1.79 6.08
N PRO A 32 -1.91 1.03 5.02
CA PRO A 32 -2.17 -0.39 4.97
C PRO A 32 -1.58 -1.10 6.19
N LYS A 33 -2.30 -2.05 6.75
CA LYS A 33 -1.82 -2.86 7.88
C LYS A 33 -1.69 -4.30 7.44
N ILE A 34 -0.51 -4.88 7.66
CA ILE A 34 -0.27 -6.31 7.43
C ILE A 34 -0.43 -7.03 8.78
N THR A 35 -1.41 -7.91 8.87
CA THR A 35 -1.71 -8.67 10.08
C THR A 35 -0.94 -10.00 10.10
N SER A 36 -0.95 -10.71 8.97
CA SER A 36 -0.25 -12.00 8.86
C SER A 36 0.14 -12.28 7.41
N ILE A 37 1.12 -13.17 7.25
CA ILE A 37 1.60 -13.64 5.97
C ILE A 37 1.62 -15.16 6.02
N SER A 38 1.10 -15.81 4.98
CA SER A 38 1.07 -17.26 4.89
C SER A 38 1.36 -17.73 3.45
N PRO A 39 2.35 -18.62 3.27
CA PRO A 39 3.34 -19.07 4.26
C PRO A 39 4.35 -17.95 4.63
N LEU A 40 5.08 -18.07 5.75
CA LEU A 40 6.19 -17.16 6.11
C LEU A 40 7.52 -17.47 5.40
N SER A 41 7.51 -18.51 4.55
CA SER A 41 8.63 -18.95 3.75
C SER A 41 8.15 -19.58 2.46
N GLY A 42 8.88 -19.40 1.37
CA GLY A 42 8.50 -20.00 0.10
C GLY A 42 9.57 -19.84 -0.96
N ASN A 43 9.47 -20.69 -1.98
CA ASN A 43 10.40 -20.67 -3.09
C ASN A 43 10.17 -19.41 -3.93
N VAL A 44 11.22 -18.97 -4.63
CA VAL A 44 11.06 -17.96 -5.70
C VAL A 44 9.96 -18.40 -6.67
N GLY A 45 9.05 -17.49 -6.98
CA GLY A 45 7.89 -17.72 -7.85
C GLY A 45 6.67 -18.34 -7.15
N SER A 46 6.79 -18.82 -5.91
CA SER A 46 5.64 -19.27 -5.14
C SER A 46 4.69 -18.11 -4.81
N LEU A 47 3.40 -18.43 -4.65
CA LEU A 47 2.39 -17.45 -4.26
C LEU A 47 2.34 -17.34 -2.73
N VAL A 48 2.29 -16.10 -2.23
CA VAL A 48 2.20 -15.77 -0.81
C VAL A 48 0.94 -14.95 -0.57
N SER A 49 0.19 -15.32 0.46
CA SER A 49 -0.99 -14.59 0.93
C SER A 49 -0.58 -13.60 2.01
N ILE A 50 -0.88 -12.32 1.78
CA ILE A 50 -0.64 -11.20 2.69
C ILE A 50 -2.00 -10.74 3.19
N ILE A 51 -2.28 -11.00 4.47
CA ILE A 51 -3.57 -10.74 5.11
C ILE A 51 -3.45 -9.46 5.93
N GLY A 52 -4.44 -8.59 5.82
CA GLY A 52 -4.35 -7.24 6.38
C GLY A 52 -5.62 -6.40 6.19
N SER A 53 -5.43 -5.09 6.12
CA SER A 53 -6.47 -4.12 5.83
C SER A 53 -5.89 -2.88 5.12
N GLY A 54 -6.74 -2.13 4.41
CA GLY A 54 -6.32 -0.89 3.73
C GLY A 54 -5.61 -1.12 2.41
N PHE A 55 -5.68 -2.34 1.85
CA PHE A 55 -5.18 -2.64 0.52
C PHE A 55 -6.14 -2.11 -0.55
N ASN A 56 -5.59 -1.82 -1.74
CA ASN A 56 -6.43 -1.47 -2.88
C ASN A 56 -7.03 -2.75 -3.49
N THR A 57 -8.29 -2.71 -3.93
CA THR A 57 -8.91 -3.85 -4.62
C THR A 57 -8.35 -4.06 -6.03
N THR A 58 -7.68 -3.06 -6.59
CA THR A 58 -7.00 -3.15 -7.88
C THR A 58 -5.55 -3.61 -7.68
N PRO A 59 -5.14 -4.79 -8.22
CA PRO A 59 -3.79 -5.33 -8.04
C PRO A 59 -2.67 -4.36 -8.43
N SER A 60 -2.81 -3.64 -9.55
CA SER A 60 -1.81 -2.70 -10.06
C SER A 60 -1.62 -1.45 -9.18
N LEU A 61 -2.56 -1.17 -8.28
CA LEU A 61 -2.48 -0.09 -7.31
C LEU A 61 -1.89 -0.53 -5.96
N ASN A 62 -1.39 -1.76 -5.87
CA ASN A 62 -0.62 -2.24 -4.72
C ASN A 62 0.80 -2.54 -5.16
N THR A 63 1.76 -1.86 -4.55
CA THR A 63 3.19 -2.15 -4.76
C THR A 63 3.71 -2.94 -3.56
N VAL A 64 4.10 -4.19 -3.79
CA VAL A 64 4.64 -5.08 -2.74
C VAL A 64 6.14 -5.24 -2.94
N TYR A 65 6.91 -5.12 -1.85
CA TYR A 65 8.35 -5.40 -1.85
C TYR A 65 8.70 -6.47 -0.82
N PHE A 66 9.58 -7.39 -1.21
CA PHE A 66 10.22 -8.35 -0.33
C PHE A 66 11.64 -7.84 -0.07
N GLY A 67 11.84 -7.11 1.04
CA GLY A 67 13.03 -6.31 1.25
C GLY A 67 13.15 -5.19 0.22
N SER A 68 14.17 -5.26 -0.65
CA SER A 68 14.44 -4.28 -1.71
C SER A 68 13.88 -4.67 -3.08
N VAL A 69 13.32 -5.87 -3.25
CA VAL A 69 12.90 -6.39 -4.56
C VAL A 69 11.38 -6.31 -4.70
N LYS A 70 10.90 -5.71 -5.79
CA LYS A 70 9.48 -5.60 -6.11
C LYS A 70 8.91 -6.96 -6.48
N ALA A 71 7.78 -7.31 -5.89
CA ALA A 71 7.00 -8.49 -6.21
C ALA A 71 5.86 -8.20 -7.18
N THR A 72 5.45 -9.22 -7.92
CA THR A 72 4.27 -9.16 -8.79
C THR A 72 3.04 -9.52 -7.98
N VAL A 73 2.05 -8.62 -7.95
CA VAL A 73 0.75 -8.86 -7.32
C VAL A 73 -0.17 -9.54 -8.33
N THR A 74 -0.68 -10.72 -7.99
CA THR A 74 -1.58 -11.50 -8.87
C THR A 74 -3.05 -11.26 -8.57
N SER A 75 -3.41 -11.03 -7.31
CA SER A 75 -4.77 -10.65 -6.92
C SER A 75 -4.76 -9.78 -5.66
N ALA A 76 -5.76 -8.92 -5.54
CA ALA A 76 -5.90 -8.01 -4.42
C ALA A 76 -7.37 -7.84 -4.03
N SER A 77 -7.60 -7.78 -2.73
CA SER A 77 -8.85 -7.36 -2.10
C SER A 77 -8.50 -6.41 -0.95
N TYR A 78 -9.50 -5.80 -0.33
CA TYR A 78 -9.26 -4.86 0.77
C TYR A 78 -8.49 -5.48 1.96
N THR A 79 -8.63 -6.80 2.16
CA THR A 79 -8.05 -7.53 3.30
C THR A 79 -7.04 -8.61 2.94
N ASN A 80 -6.88 -8.94 1.66
CA ASN A 80 -5.97 -9.99 1.22
C ASN A 80 -5.26 -9.61 -0.08
N LEU A 81 -3.97 -9.90 -0.14
CA LEU A 81 -3.12 -9.67 -1.30
C LEU A 81 -2.39 -10.97 -1.63
N ILE A 82 -2.45 -11.42 -2.87
CA ILE A 82 -1.62 -12.53 -3.35
C ILE A 82 -0.48 -11.94 -4.18
N ALA A 83 0.75 -12.23 -3.77
CA ALA A 83 1.96 -11.80 -4.46
C ALA A 83 2.88 -12.98 -4.74
N ALA A 84 3.56 -12.96 -5.89
CA ALA A 84 4.59 -13.94 -6.22
C ALA A 84 5.93 -13.53 -5.60
N VAL A 85 6.61 -14.48 -4.95
CA VAL A 85 7.92 -14.25 -4.34
C VAL A 85 8.94 -13.94 -5.44
N PRO A 86 9.62 -12.77 -5.42
CA PRO A 86 10.60 -12.42 -6.42
C PRO A 86 11.94 -13.13 -6.17
N VAL A 87 12.82 -13.13 -7.18
CA VAL A 87 14.21 -13.57 -7.04
C VAL A 87 14.97 -12.67 -6.05
N SER A 88 15.20 -13.15 -4.83
CA SER A 88 15.96 -12.45 -3.79
C SER A 88 16.48 -13.45 -2.75
N SER A 89 17.62 -13.17 -2.14
CA SER A 89 18.29 -14.06 -1.18
C SER A 89 18.13 -13.61 0.28
N ASN A 90 17.25 -12.64 0.55
CA ASN A 90 17.24 -11.92 1.83
C ASN A 90 16.06 -12.30 2.72
N TYR A 91 16.34 -12.50 4.01
CA TYR A 91 15.35 -12.63 5.08
C TYR A 91 14.94 -11.23 5.56
N GLN A 92 13.91 -10.66 4.95
CA GLN A 92 13.49 -9.28 5.23
C GLN A 92 11.98 -9.14 5.35
N LYS A 93 11.56 -8.03 5.96
CA LYS A 93 10.15 -7.65 6.07
C LYS A 93 9.57 -7.38 4.68
N ILE A 94 8.28 -7.64 4.57
CA ILE A 94 7.49 -7.29 3.40
C ILE A 94 6.93 -5.88 3.62
N SER A 95 6.98 -5.04 2.60
CA SER A 95 6.29 -3.76 2.58
C SER A 95 5.22 -3.73 1.50
N VAL A 96 4.10 -3.09 1.78
CA VAL A 96 2.96 -2.94 0.87
C VAL A 96 2.59 -1.47 0.81
N THR A 97 2.65 -0.89 -0.39
CA THR A 97 2.26 0.49 -0.64
C THR A 97 0.97 0.54 -1.43
N ASN A 98 -0.04 1.21 -0.88
CA ASN A 98 -1.28 1.51 -1.59
C ASN A 98 -1.10 2.79 -2.40
N MET A 99 -1.08 2.67 -3.72
CA MET A 99 -0.78 3.77 -4.66
C MET A 99 -1.91 4.81 -4.75
N ALA A 100 -3.12 4.53 -4.26
CA ALA A 100 -4.19 5.53 -4.22
C ALA A 100 -3.90 6.64 -3.20
N PHE A 101 -3.17 6.30 -2.14
CA PHE A 101 -2.89 7.19 -1.01
C PHE A 101 -1.38 7.35 -0.73
N ASN A 102 -0.54 6.62 -1.45
CA ASN A 102 0.92 6.55 -1.26
C ASN A 102 1.34 6.24 0.18
N LEU A 103 0.54 5.42 0.88
CA LEU A 103 0.84 4.98 2.23
C LEU A 103 1.38 3.55 2.22
N THR A 104 2.38 3.30 3.08
CA THR A 104 3.08 2.02 3.15
C THR A 104 2.85 1.34 4.50
N GLY A 105 2.47 0.07 4.45
CA GLY A 105 2.44 -0.86 5.57
C GLY A 105 3.63 -1.81 5.56
N TYR A 106 4.04 -2.27 6.74
CA TYR A 106 5.12 -3.25 6.90
C TYR A 106 4.63 -4.47 7.64
N SER A 107 5.22 -5.63 7.34
CA SER A 107 4.98 -6.85 8.08
C SER A 107 5.69 -6.82 9.43
N ASN A 108 5.06 -7.41 10.43
CA ASN A 108 5.68 -7.59 11.75
C ASN A 108 6.83 -8.61 11.70
N LEU A 109 6.66 -9.64 10.88
CA LEU A 109 7.63 -10.72 10.71
C LEU A 109 8.33 -10.63 9.34
N PRO A 110 9.63 -10.95 9.27
CA PRO A 110 10.34 -11.15 8.02
C PRO A 110 9.87 -12.42 7.29
N PHE A 111 10.05 -12.44 5.97
CA PHE A 111 9.76 -13.58 5.11
C PHE A 111 11.06 -14.29 4.71
N ASN A 112 11.07 -15.62 4.73
CA ASN A 112 12.22 -16.42 4.31
C ASN A 112 12.08 -16.90 2.87
N ILE A 113 12.86 -16.32 1.97
CA ILE A 113 12.90 -16.76 0.58
C ILE A 113 13.79 -18.00 0.51
N THR A 114 13.24 -19.08 -0.01
CA THR A 114 13.98 -20.31 -0.28
C THR A 114 14.22 -20.45 -1.78
N PHE A 115 15.26 -21.19 -2.12
CA PHE A 115 15.45 -21.67 -3.49
C PHE A 115 15.20 -23.17 -3.45
N PRO A 116 14.57 -23.76 -4.48
CA PRO A 116 14.64 -25.20 -4.61
C PRO A 116 16.12 -25.55 -4.66
N VAL A 117 16.61 -26.30 -3.65
CA VAL A 117 17.91 -26.96 -3.78
C VAL A 117 17.77 -27.80 -5.04
N ALA A 118 18.54 -27.48 -6.07
CA ALA A 118 18.71 -28.39 -7.17
C ALA A 118 19.33 -29.66 -6.56
N ALA A 119 18.50 -30.64 -6.23
CA ALA A 119 18.94 -32.01 -6.07
C ALA A 119 19.43 -32.44 -7.47
N ASN A 120 20.69 -32.08 -7.77
CA ASN A 120 21.58 -32.48 -8.87
C ASN A 120 22.42 -31.31 -9.42
N LEU A 121 23.32 -30.77 -8.60
CA LEU A 121 24.61 -30.27 -9.13
C LEU A 121 25.75 -31.25 -8.78
N THR A 122 25.47 -32.54 -8.88
CA THR A 122 26.48 -33.62 -8.89
C THR A 122 27.03 -33.88 -10.30
N LEU A 123 27.17 -32.86 -11.15
CA LEU A 123 27.75 -33.03 -12.50
C LEU A 123 28.64 -31.86 -12.98
N MET A 124 29.20 -31.06 -12.06
CA MET A 124 30.29 -30.12 -12.36
C MET A 124 31.56 -30.39 -11.52
N GLN A 125 31.74 -31.62 -11.02
CA GLN A 125 33.06 -32.10 -10.59
C GLN A 125 33.39 -33.41 -11.34
N VAL A 126 34.22 -33.25 -12.39
CA VAL A 126 35.07 -34.20 -13.14
C VAL A 126 34.54 -34.88 -14.42
N LEU A 127 35.35 -34.71 -15.49
CA LEU A 127 35.61 -35.52 -16.71
C LEU A 127 34.93 -35.06 -18.03
N HIS A 128 35.59 -34.60 -19.11
CA HIS A 128 36.96 -34.62 -19.64
C HIS A 128 37.19 -33.32 -20.47
N ILE A 129 38.31 -32.60 -20.34
CA ILE A 129 39.58 -32.67 -21.11
C ILE A 129 40.63 -31.87 -20.32
#